data_AF-A0A2G6HH45-F1
#
_entry.id   AF-A0A2G6HH45-F1
#
_cell.length_a   1.000
_cell.length_b   1.000
_cell.length_c   1.000
_cell.angle_alpha   90.00
_cell.angle_beta   90.00
_cell.angle_gamma   90.00
#
_symmetry.space_group_name_H-M   'P 1'
#
loop_
_entity.id
_entity.type
_entity.pdbx_description
1 polymer ?
#
loop_
_entity_poly.entity_id
_entity_poly.type
_entity_poly.pdbx_seq_one_letter_code
_entity_poly.pdbx_strand_id
1 'polypeptide(L)'
;MVDAWAPAVAAAQEKAQGGGTPEETLDVAARAAHDGALATEPMQATKGRASYLGPRSVGHLDPGAMSSALILKAAVSAAQGE
;
A
#
# COMPACT_ATOMS: atom_id res chain seq x y z
N MET A 1 3.22 1.70 -7.08
CA MET A 1 1.96 1.00 -6.72
C MET A 1 2.20 -0.39 -6.17
N VAL A 2 3.11 -1.19 -6.76
CA VAL A 2 3.46 -2.52 -6.24
C VAL A 2 3.98 -2.43 -4.81
N ASP A 3 4.68 -1.36 -4.48
CA ASP A 3 5.20 -1.09 -3.13
C ASP A 3 4.10 -0.96 -2.06
N ALA A 4 2.85 -0.69 -2.45
CA ALA A 4 1.69 -0.78 -1.56
C ALA A 4 1.03 -2.17 -1.63
N TRP A 5 0.84 -2.73 -2.83
CA TRP A 5 0.14 -4.01 -3.00
C TRP A 5 0.89 -5.22 -2.47
N ALA A 6 2.21 -5.28 -2.64
CA ALA A 6 3.02 -6.40 -2.18
C ALA A 6 2.97 -6.57 -0.65
N PRO A 7 3.23 -5.54 0.18
CA PRO A 7 3.08 -5.67 1.63
C PRO A 7 1.62 -5.89 2.04
N ALA A 8 0.65 -5.29 1.35
CA ALA A 8 -0.77 -5.53 1.61
C ALA A 8 -1.15 -7.01 1.47
N VAL A 9 -0.73 -7.64 0.37
CA VAL A 9 -0.99 -9.07 0.11
C VAL A 9 -0.29 -9.95 1.13
N ALA A 10 0.97 -9.63 1.48
CA ALA A 10 1.71 -10.40 2.48
C ALA A 10 1.00 -10.37 3.85
N ALA A 11 0.62 -9.18 4.33
CA ALA A 11 -0.09 -9.00 5.59
C ALA A 11 -1.48 -9.68 5.57
N ALA A 12 -2.20 -9.58 4.45
CA ALA A 12 -3.49 -10.23 4.29
C ALA A 12 -3.37 -11.77 4.36
N GLN A 13 -2.37 -12.33 3.67
CA GLN A 13 -2.12 -13.77 3.67
C GLN A 13 -1.75 -14.27 5.06
N GLU A 14 -0.87 -13.58 5.76
CA GLU A 14 -0.48 -13.92 7.13
C GLU A 14 -1.70 -13.92 8.06
N LYS A 15 -2.51 -12.87 8.03
CA LYS A 15 -3.70 -12.75 8.89
C LYS A 15 -4.77 -13.78 8.55
N ALA A 16 -5.01 -14.05 7.27
CA ALA A 16 -5.96 -15.07 6.84
C ALA A 16 -5.51 -16.48 7.25
N GLN A 17 -4.22 -16.81 7.09
CA GLN A 17 -3.66 -18.11 7.51
C GLN A 17 -3.65 -18.27 9.03
N GLY A 18 -3.53 -17.16 9.76
CA GLY A 18 -3.67 -17.10 11.22
C GLY A 18 -5.12 -17.16 11.72
N GLY A 19 -6.11 -17.35 10.85
CA GLY A 19 -7.53 -17.46 11.22
C GLY A 19 -8.24 -16.12 11.48
N GLY A 20 -7.69 -15.01 10.99
CA GLY A 20 -8.34 -13.71 11.08
C GLY A 20 -9.62 -13.62 10.26
N THR A 21 -10.53 -12.74 10.65
CA THR A 21 -11.77 -12.50 9.89
C THR A 21 -11.48 -11.76 8.58
N PRO A 22 -12.41 -11.75 7.61
CA PRO A 22 -12.27 -10.95 6.40
C PRO A 22 -12.02 -9.46 6.69
N GLU A 23 -12.70 -8.89 7.68
CA GLU A 23 -12.55 -7.49 8.08
C GLU A 23 -11.18 -7.22 8.68
N GLU A 24 -10.71 -8.08 9.59
CA GLU A 24 -9.36 -7.93 10.15
C GLU A 24 -8.28 -8.13 9.10
N THR A 25 -8.49 -9.06 8.15
CA THR A 25 -7.58 -9.31 7.02
C THR A 25 -7.49 -8.09 6.12
N LEU A 26 -8.62 -7.43 5.84
CA LEU A 26 -8.66 -6.23 5.03
C LEU A 26 -8.02 -5.03 5.75
N ASP A 27 -8.23 -4.89 7.06
CA ASP A 27 -7.64 -3.82 7.87
C ASP A 27 -6.11 -3.91 7.91
N VAL A 28 -5.53 -5.10 8.16
CA VAL A 28 -4.06 -5.25 8.14
C VAL A 28 -3.49 -5.04 6.73
N ALA A 29 -4.22 -5.43 5.69
CA ALA A 29 -3.82 -5.19 4.30
C ALA A 29 -3.76 -3.68 3.99
N ALA A 30 -4.77 -2.93 4.43
CA ALA A 30 -4.83 -1.48 4.24
C ALA A 30 -3.71 -0.75 4.99
N ARG A 31 -3.39 -1.17 6.22
CA ARG A 31 -2.26 -0.63 6.99
C ARG A 31 -0.93 -0.92 6.32
N ALA A 32 -0.70 -2.17 5.92
CA ALA A 32 0.53 -2.55 5.22
C ALA A 32 0.68 -1.85 3.86
N ALA A 33 -0.41 -1.61 3.13
CA ALA A 33 -0.40 -0.81 1.91
C ALA A 33 0.01 0.63 2.16
N HIS A 34 -0.51 1.24 3.23
CA HIS A 34 -0.17 2.60 3.63
C HIS A 34 1.31 2.71 4.02
N ASP A 35 1.81 1.79 4.83
CA ASP A 35 3.21 1.77 5.25
C ASP A 35 4.14 1.54 4.04
N GLY A 36 3.76 0.64 3.14
CA GLY A 36 4.46 0.42 1.88
C GLY A 36 4.47 1.65 0.98
N ALA A 37 3.37 2.41 0.93
CA ALA A 37 3.31 3.67 0.19
C ALA A 37 4.20 4.75 0.83
N LEU A 38 4.21 4.89 2.15
CA LEU A 38 5.10 5.82 2.86
C LEU A 38 6.57 5.46 2.64
N ALA A 39 6.91 4.18 2.61
CA ALA A 39 8.26 3.70 2.39
C ALA A 39 8.82 4.07 0.99
N THR A 40 7.98 4.53 0.06
CA THR A 40 8.44 4.97 -1.27
C THR A 40 9.20 6.29 -1.27
N GLU A 41 9.02 7.14 -0.24
CA GLU A 41 9.65 8.47 -0.18
C GLU A 41 11.18 8.44 -0.38
N PRO A 42 11.97 7.61 0.33
CA PRO A 42 13.43 7.56 0.11
C PRO A 42 13.85 6.82 -1.17
N MET A 43 12.93 6.23 -1.94
CA MET A 43 13.26 5.39 -3.08
C MET A 43 13.52 6.21 -4.35
N GLN A 44 14.52 5.81 -5.13
CA GLN A 44 14.66 6.29 -6.50
C GLN A 44 13.72 5.51 -7.43
N ALA A 45 12.86 6.22 -8.15
CA ALA A 45 11.92 5.61 -9.08
C ALA A 45 12.66 4.94 -10.26
N THR A 46 12.38 3.66 -10.50
CA THR A 46 12.95 2.89 -11.63
C THR A 46 11.92 2.56 -12.72
N LYS A 47 10.63 2.85 -12.47
CA LYS A 47 9.50 2.59 -13.38
C LYS A 47 8.60 3.82 -13.48
N GLY A 48 7.78 3.86 -14.54
CA GLY A 48 6.80 4.92 -14.77
C GLY A 48 7.43 6.28 -15.15
N ARG A 49 6.63 7.35 -15.15
CA ARG A 49 7.09 8.70 -15.53
C ARG A 49 8.06 9.31 -14.51
N ALA A 50 7.97 8.91 -13.24
CA ALA A 50 8.86 9.40 -12.20
C ALA A 50 10.32 8.97 -12.41
N SER A 51 10.57 7.85 -13.11
CA SER A 51 11.95 7.39 -13.39
C SER A 51 12.72 8.34 -14.31
N TYR A 52 12.02 9.19 -15.09
CA TYR A 52 12.66 10.20 -15.96
C TYR A 52 13.42 11.26 -15.15
N LEU A 53 13.10 11.42 -13.87
CA LEU A 53 13.72 12.39 -12.96
C LEU A 53 15.00 11.85 -12.30
N GLY A 54 15.28 10.55 -12.41
CA GLY A 54 16.44 9.91 -11.80
C GLY A 54 16.53 10.21 -10.29
N PRO A 55 17.70 10.64 -9.76
CA PRO A 55 17.86 10.96 -8.34
C PRO A 55 16.89 12.01 -7.79
N ARG A 56 16.32 12.87 -8.65
CA ARG A 56 15.34 13.89 -8.23
C ARG A 56 13.97 13.31 -7.84
N SER A 57 13.73 12.02 -8.09
CA SER A 57 12.52 11.34 -7.62
C SER A 57 12.56 11.03 -6.12
N VAL A 58 13.75 10.92 -5.52
CA VAL A 58 13.93 10.69 -4.08
C VAL A 58 13.35 11.85 -3.28
N GLY A 59 12.74 11.55 -2.14
CA GLY A 59 12.05 12.51 -1.27
C GLY A 59 10.60 12.79 -1.68
N HIS A 60 10.02 11.98 -2.57
CA HIS A 60 8.63 12.11 -3.01
C HIS A 60 7.92 10.76 -2.93
N LEU A 61 6.72 10.76 -2.32
CA LEU A 61 5.86 9.59 -2.30
C LEU A 61 5.41 9.20 -3.71
N ASP A 62 5.40 7.90 -4.02
CA ASP A 62 4.82 7.40 -5.26
C ASP A 62 3.29 7.59 -5.23
N PRO A 63 2.72 8.42 -6.13
CA PRO A 63 1.28 8.66 -6.14
C PRO A 63 0.47 7.38 -6.42
N GLY A 64 1.03 6.42 -7.17
CA GLY A 64 0.37 5.14 -7.44
C GLY A 64 0.28 4.22 -6.22
N ALA A 65 1.29 4.24 -5.35
CA ALA A 65 1.27 3.54 -4.07
C ALA A 65 0.30 4.21 -3.09
N MET A 66 0.33 5.55 -3.00
CA MET A 66 -0.59 6.32 -2.15
C MET A 66 -2.05 6.11 -2.54
N SER A 67 -2.39 6.13 -3.83
CA SER A 67 -3.76 5.89 -4.29
C SER A 67 -4.23 4.47 -3.97
N SER A 68 -3.34 3.47 -4.10
CA SER A 68 -3.65 2.08 -3.75
C SER A 68 -3.93 1.93 -2.25
N ALA A 69 -3.15 2.60 -1.39
CA ALA A 69 -3.41 2.64 0.05
C ALA A 69 -4.75 3.30 0.39
N LEU A 70 -5.11 4.40 -0.30
CA LEU A 70 -6.40 5.07 -0.12
C LEU A 70 -7.59 4.18 -0.55
N ILE A 71 -7.45 3.43 -1.64
CA ILE A 71 -8.48 2.49 -2.09
C ILE A 71 -8.72 1.40 -1.04
N LEU A 72 -7.65 0.82 -0.49
CA LEU A 72 -7.76 -0.20 0.56
C LEU A 72 -8.34 0.36 1.86
N LYS A 73 -7.96 1.59 2.23
CA LYS A 73 -8.57 2.30 3.37
C LYS A 73 -10.08 2.49 3.16
N ALA A 74 -10.49 2.92 1.97
CA ALA A 74 -11.92 3.09 1.65
C ALA A 74 -12.66 1.74 1.68
N ALA A 75 -12.02 0.66 1.25
CA ALA A 75 -12.60 -0.68 1.34
C ALA A 75 -12.81 -1.14 2.79
N VAL A 76 -11.89 -0.80 3.71
CA VAL A 76 -12.06 -1.05 5.16
C VAL A 76 -13.28 -0.30 5.69
N SER A 77 -13.39 1.01 5.44
CA SER A 77 -14.55 1.80 5.87
C SER A 77 -15.86 1.23 5.31
N ALA A 78 -15.89 0.88 4.02
CA ALA A 78 -17.05 0.27 3.40
C ALA A 78 -17.43 -1.09 4.02
N ALA A 79 -16.45 -1.90 4.42
CA ALA A 79 -16.70 -3.18 5.09
C ALA A 79 -17.22 -3.01 6.53
N GLN A 80 -16.86 -1.90 7.19
CA GLN A 80 -17.30 -1.55 8.54
C GLN A 80 -18.67 -0.85 8.56
N GLY A 81 -19.20 -0.47 7.39
CA GLY A 81 -20.47 0.23 7.26
C GLY A 81 -20.38 1.73 7.58
N GLU A 82 -19.19 2.31 7.45
CA GLU A 82 -18.92 3.76 7.59
C GLU A 82 -19.03 4.51 6.26
#